data_AF-A0A3M1TME2-F1
#
_entry.id   AF-A0A3M1TME2-F1
#
_cell.length_a   1.000
_cell.length_b   1.000
_cell.length_c   1.000
_cell.angle_alpha   90.00
_cell.angle_beta   90.00
_cell.angle_gamma   90.00
#
_symmetry.space_group_name_H-M   'P 1'
#
loop_
_entity.id
_entity.type
_entity.pdbx_description
1 polymer ?
#
loop_
_entity_poly.entity_id
_entity_poly.type
_entity_poly.pdbx_seq_one_letter_code
_entity_poly.pdbx_strand_id
1 'polypeptide(L)'
;MSATAKGGPQLAGRLVRRLLGLERAMRVEAARRMLESMPVGETVEILAELMRRRAEGDAKALEALASVIEALVHLGEGDTPSALYAEACRRNLEGVRRLLMRPAAAKTFDPNEERSIDREMRAKTLGMRRQLARAADPVTMLRLTTDPDPGVIRNLLRHPRLTEADVVRMAARRPGRPEVLMEIFRSPKWGVRQRVRRALANNPYTPTEVALKLVEILPLTEVRGLAADGSLHEEVQRAARARLEHARRRRAVARAAAHLEDLEPEGDA
;
A
#
# COMPACT_ATOMS: atom_id res chain seq x y z
N MET A 1 8.67 -7.98 -33.22
CA MET A 1 7.21 -7.93 -33.51
C MET A 1 6.51 -8.82 -32.49
N SER A 2 6.23 -8.29 -31.30
CA SER A 2 4.88 -7.93 -30.81
C SER A 2 3.87 -9.11 -30.74
N ALA A 3 4.10 -10.03 -29.79
CA ALA A 3 3.12 -11.04 -29.37
C ALA A 3 2.66 -10.85 -27.90
N THR A 4 3.25 -9.93 -27.15
CA THR A 4 2.95 -9.74 -25.71
C THR A 4 1.75 -8.83 -25.45
N ALA A 5 1.51 -7.80 -26.27
CA ALA A 5 0.51 -6.76 -25.96
C ALA A 5 -0.96 -7.22 -25.89
N LYS A 6 -1.31 -8.38 -26.47
CA LYS A 6 -2.68 -8.92 -26.39
C LYS A 6 -2.94 -9.72 -25.10
N GLY A 7 -1.91 -10.24 -24.41
CA GLY A 7 -2.07 -11.13 -23.27
C GLY A 7 -2.37 -10.42 -21.94
N GLY A 8 -1.80 -9.25 -21.71
CA GLY A 8 -1.93 -8.48 -20.48
C GLY A 8 -3.36 -8.24 -19.99
N PRO A 9 -4.26 -7.67 -20.82
CA PRO A 9 -5.66 -7.43 -20.44
C PRO A 9 -6.41 -8.71 -20.02
N GLN A 10 -6.18 -9.82 -20.73
CA GLN A 10 -6.82 -11.10 -20.42
C GLN A 10 -6.26 -11.71 -19.13
N LEU A 11 -4.93 -11.66 -18.95
CA LEU A 11 -4.25 -12.11 -17.74
C LEU A 11 -4.72 -11.33 -16.51
N ALA A 12 -4.74 -10.00 -16.58
CA ALA A 12 -5.24 -9.14 -15.50
C ALA A 12 -6.73 -9.37 -15.24
N GLY A 13 -7.54 -9.55 -16.28
CA GLY A 13 -8.96 -9.91 -16.16
C GLY A 13 -9.18 -11.23 -15.41
N ARG A 14 -8.40 -12.26 -15.75
CA ARG A 14 -8.40 -13.55 -15.04
C ARG A 14 -7.96 -13.39 -13.58
N LEU A 15 -6.92 -12.60 -13.33
CA LEU A 15 -6.44 -12.35 -11.97
C LEU A 15 -7.50 -11.66 -11.11
N VAL A 16 -8.12 -10.60 -11.61
CA VAL A 16 -9.20 -9.88 -10.90
C VAL A 16 -10.33 -10.84 -10.55
N ARG A 17 -10.80 -11.65 -11.50
CA ARG A 17 -11.86 -12.65 -11.24
C ARG A 17 -11.44 -13.66 -10.18
N ARG A 18 -10.21 -14.18 -10.27
CA ARG A 18 -9.67 -15.17 -9.31
C ARG A 18 -9.56 -14.58 -7.91
N LEU A 19 -8.94 -13.41 -7.74
CA LEU A 19 -8.75 -12.81 -6.42
C LEU A 19 -10.08 -12.40 -5.79
N LEU A 20 -10.96 -11.75 -6.55
CA LEU A 20 -12.22 -11.26 -5.99
C LEU A 20 -13.24 -12.37 -5.72
N GLY A 21 -13.09 -13.55 -6.35
CA GLY A 21 -13.85 -14.75 -6.03
C GLY A 21 -13.40 -15.46 -4.74
N LEU A 22 -12.26 -15.08 -4.16
CA LEU A 22 -11.78 -15.62 -2.88
C LEU A 22 -12.22 -14.76 -1.71
N GLU A 23 -12.34 -15.39 -0.54
CA GLU A 23 -12.46 -14.68 0.73
C GLU A 23 -11.27 -13.74 0.93
N ARG A 24 -11.54 -12.57 1.52
CA ARG A 24 -10.53 -11.50 1.69
C ARG A 24 -9.24 -12.00 2.35
N ALA A 25 -9.37 -12.88 3.35
CA ALA A 25 -8.24 -13.46 4.08
C ALA A 25 -7.32 -14.31 3.18
N MET A 26 -7.84 -14.88 2.09
CA MET A 26 -7.10 -15.75 1.18
C MET A 26 -6.46 -15.00 0.01
N ARG A 27 -6.88 -13.76 -0.27
CA ARG A 27 -6.46 -13.01 -1.47
C ARG A 27 -4.98 -12.69 -1.49
N VAL A 28 -4.41 -12.32 -0.35
CA VAL A 28 -2.99 -11.95 -0.24
C VAL A 28 -2.11 -13.15 -0.54
N GLU A 29 -2.40 -14.29 0.06
CA GLU A 29 -1.65 -15.54 -0.17
C GLU A 29 -1.82 -16.05 -1.60
N ALA A 30 -3.03 -15.97 -2.17
CA ALA A 30 -3.27 -16.32 -3.56
C ALA A 30 -2.49 -15.41 -4.53
N ALA A 31 -2.44 -14.09 -4.26
CA ALA A 31 -1.65 -13.15 -5.02
C ALA A 31 -0.15 -13.44 -4.87
N ARG A 32 0.34 -13.72 -3.66
CA ARG A 32 1.76 -14.06 -3.40
C ARG A 32 2.19 -15.29 -4.19
N ARG A 33 1.45 -16.39 -4.09
CA ARG A 33 1.73 -17.63 -4.84
C ARG A 33 1.77 -17.39 -6.34
N MET A 34 0.87 -16.56 -6.86
CA MET A 34 0.86 -16.20 -8.27
C MET A 34 2.13 -15.42 -8.65
N LEU A 35 2.50 -14.39 -7.87
CA LEU A 35 3.71 -13.60 -8.11
C LEU A 35 4.98 -14.46 -8.09
N GLU A 36 5.01 -15.52 -7.27
CA GLU A 36 6.14 -16.45 -7.18
C GLU A 36 6.18 -17.47 -8.34
N SER A 37 5.02 -17.89 -8.85
CA SER A 37 4.94 -18.91 -9.90
C SER A 37 4.95 -18.35 -11.33
N MET A 38 4.75 -17.04 -11.49
CA MET A 38 4.53 -16.40 -12.79
C MET A 38 5.83 -15.82 -13.36
N PRO A 39 6.04 -15.88 -14.69
CA PRO A 39 7.17 -15.20 -15.32
C PRO A 39 7.20 -13.70 -14.98
N VAL A 40 8.41 -13.17 -14.78
CA VAL A 40 8.65 -11.76 -14.42
C VAL A 40 7.97 -10.80 -15.40
N GLY A 41 8.08 -11.10 -16.70
CA GLY A 41 7.48 -10.31 -17.77
C GLY A 41 5.95 -10.24 -17.72
N GLU A 42 5.29 -11.37 -17.45
CA GLU A 42 3.82 -11.43 -17.31
C GLU A 42 3.37 -10.71 -16.03
N THR A 43 4.11 -10.87 -14.94
CA THR A 43 3.81 -10.21 -13.67
C THR A 43 3.82 -8.69 -13.82
N VAL A 44 4.87 -8.14 -14.44
CA VAL A 44 4.99 -6.70 -14.70
C VAL A 44 3.88 -6.19 -15.61
N GLU A 45 3.48 -6.98 -16.61
CA GLU A 45 2.39 -6.63 -17.52
C GLU A 45 1.03 -6.59 -16.81
N ILE A 46 0.75 -7.58 -15.95
CA ILE A 46 -0.46 -7.59 -15.12
C ILE A 46 -0.49 -6.38 -14.18
N LEU A 47 0.64 -6.04 -13.53
CA LEU A 47 0.73 -4.87 -12.67
C LEU A 47 0.41 -3.58 -13.45
N ALA A 48 1.01 -3.40 -14.63
CA ALA A 48 0.76 -2.25 -15.47
C ALA A 48 -0.73 -2.14 -15.85
N GLU A 49 -1.34 -3.27 -16.22
CA GLU A 49 -2.74 -3.34 -16.61
C GLU A 49 -3.70 -3.07 -15.44
N LEU A 50 -3.42 -3.60 -14.25
CA LEU A 50 -4.20 -3.29 -13.04
C LEU A 50 -4.11 -1.79 -12.71
N MET A 51 -2.92 -1.20 -12.81
CA MET A 51 -2.71 0.23 -12.55
C MET A 51 -3.43 1.12 -13.57
N ARG A 52 -3.47 0.71 -14.85
CA ARG A 52 -4.19 1.36 -15.94
C ARG A 52 -5.71 1.31 -15.71
N ARG A 53 -6.28 0.13 -15.49
CA ARG A 53 -7.71 -0.04 -15.18
C ARG A 53 -8.13 0.74 -13.94
N ARG A 54 -7.30 0.72 -12.89
CA ARG A 54 -7.51 1.56 -11.70
C ARG A 54 -7.47 3.06 -12.04
N ALA A 55 -6.65 3.49 -13.00
CA ALA A 55 -6.63 4.88 -13.47
C ALA A 55 -7.93 5.28 -14.18
N GLU A 56 -8.53 4.31 -14.85
CA GLU A 56 -9.80 4.42 -15.56
C GLU A 56 -11.01 4.43 -14.61
N GLY A 57 -10.83 4.05 -13.35
CA GLY A 57 -11.87 4.05 -12.33
C GLY A 57 -12.43 2.67 -12.02
N ASP A 58 -11.79 1.60 -12.52
CA ASP A 58 -12.20 0.23 -12.23
C ASP A 58 -11.96 -0.13 -10.76
N ALA A 59 -13.04 -0.17 -9.99
CA ALA A 59 -13.02 -0.49 -8.56
C ALA A 59 -12.53 -1.92 -8.29
N LYS A 60 -12.83 -2.88 -9.18
CA LYS A 60 -12.38 -4.27 -9.05
C LYS A 60 -10.87 -4.37 -9.28
N ALA A 61 -10.35 -3.62 -10.25
CA ALA A 61 -8.91 -3.54 -10.47
C ALA A 61 -8.17 -2.88 -9.29
N LEU A 62 -8.75 -1.83 -8.70
CA LEU A 62 -8.22 -1.20 -7.48
C LEU A 62 -8.15 -2.18 -6.30
N GLU A 63 -9.22 -2.95 -6.07
CA GLU A 63 -9.28 -3.93 -4.99
C GLU A 63 -8.30 -5.10 -5.19
N ALA A 64 -8.19 -5.59 -6.43
CA ALA A 64 -7.19 -6.59 -6.80
C ALA A 64 -5.76 -6.05 -6.62
N LEU A 65 -5.48 -4.83 -7.09
CA LEU A 65 -4.18 -4.16 -6.92
C LEU A 65 -3.82 -4.00 -5.43
N ALA A 66 -4.79 -3.67 -4.58
CA ALA A 66 -4.56 -3.58 -3.13
C ALA A 66 -4.14 -4.93 -2.52
N SER A 67 -4.70 -6.05 -3.00
CA SER A 67 -4.32 -7.39 -2.54
C SER A 67 -2.92 -7.78 -3.04
N VAL A 68 -2.61 -7.42 -4.29
CA VAL A 68 -1.27 -7.63 -4.88
C VAL A 68 -0.21 -6.80 -4.17
N ILE A 69 -0.52 -5.57 -3.79
CA ILE A 69 0.39 -4.69 -3.02
C ILE A 69 0.74 -5.27 -1.66
N GLU A 70 -0.25 -5.81 -0.96
CA GLU A 70 -0.03 -6.47 0.31
C GLU A 70 0.86 -7.71 0.11
N ALA A 71 0.60 -8.50 -0.94
CA ALA A 71 1.43 -9.65 -1.30
C ALA A 71 2.88 -9.29 -1.69
N LEU A 72 3.09 -8.19 -2.41
CA LEU A 72 4.41 -7.71 -2.83
C LEU A 72 5.34 -7.44 -1.64
N VAL A 73 4.80 -7.08 -0.48
CA VAL A 73 5.58 -6.84 0.76
C VAL A 73 5.99 -8.14 1.47
N HIS A 74 5.38 -9.27 1.07
CA HIS A 74 5.72 -10.61 1.53
C HIS A 74 6.64 -11.36 0.57
N LEU A 75 6.89 -10.82 -0.63
CA LEU A 75 8.00 -11.28 -1.46
C LEU A 75 9.27 -10.94 -0.68
N GLY A 76 9.93 -11.97 -0.13
CA GLY A 76 11.03 -11.82 0.81
C GLY A 76 12.25 -11.12 0.22
N GLU A 77 13.36 -11.17 0.97
CA GLU A 77 14.67 -10.78 0.45
C GLU A 77 15.15 -11.88 -0.52
N GLY A 78 14.97 -11.63 -1.82
CA GLY A 78 15.37 -12.54 -2.88
C GLY A 78 15.40 -11.82 -4.23
N ASP A 79 15.68 -12.57 -5.29
CA ASP A 79 15.88 -11.97 -6.62
C ASP A 79 14.58 -11.51 -7.29
N THR A 80 13.41 -12.00 -6.85
CA THR A 80 12.12 -11.71 -7.50
C THR A 80 11.77 -10.22 -7.51
N PRO A 81 11.78 -9.47 -6.39
CA PRO A 81 11.52 -8.03 -6.44
C PRO A 81 12.48 -7.26 -7.35
N SER A 82 13.77 -7.59 -7.31
CA SER A 82 14.81 -6.96 -8.13
C SER A 82 14.59 -7.26 -9.63
N ALA A 83 14.24 -8.49 -9.97
CA ALA A 83 13.93 -8.90 -11.34
C ALA A 83 12.67 -8.20 -11.87
N LEU A 84 11.62 -8.09 -11.06
CA LEU A 84 10.40 -7.35 -11.40
C LEU A 84 10.69 -5.87 -11.64
N TYR A 85 11.50 -5.25 -10.78
CA TYR A 85 11.92 -3.86 -10.96
C TYR A 85 12.74 -3.67 -12.24
N ALA A 86 13.74 -4.52 -12.49
CA ALA A 86 14.56 -4.47 -13.70
C ALA A 86 13.75 -4.66 -14.98
N GLU A 87 12.77 -5.56 -14.97
CA GLU A 87 11.81 -5.76 -16.06
C GLU A 87 10.96 -4.52 -16.31
N ALA A 88 10.43 -3.90 -15.26
CA ALA A 88 9.66 -2.67 -15.37
C ALA A 88 10.48 -1.51 -15.96
N CYS A 89 11.75 -1.38 -15.57
CA CYS A 89 12.70 -0.42 -16.16
C CYS A 89 12.91 -0.70 -17.65
N ARG A 90 13.19 -1.95 -18.03
CA ARG A 90 13.46 -2.31 -19.43
C ARG A 90 12.27 -2.03 -20.35
N ARG A 91 11.04 -2.17 -19.84
CA ARG A 91 9.81 -1.88 -20.57
C ARG A 91 9.33 -0.42 -20.46
N ASN A 92 10.07 0.43 -19.75
CA ASN A 92 9.71 1.83 -19.48
C ASN A 92 8.31 1.98 -18.81
N LEU A 93 7.97 1.06 -17.91
CA LEU A 93 6.67 1.03 -17.22
C LEU A 93 6.75 1.83 -15.93
N GLU A 94 6.66 3.16 -16.04
CA GLU A 94 6.93 4.07 -14.92
C GLU A 94 6.04 3.89 -13.69
N GLY A 95 4.75 3.60 -13.88
CA GLY A 95 3.86 3.28 -12.75
C GLY A 95 4.35 2.06 -11.97
N VAL A 96 4.71 1.00 -12.69
CA VAL A 96 5.18 -0.26 -12.08
C VAL A 96 6.57 -0.09 -11.46
N ARG A 97 7.45 0.70 -12.09
CA ARG A 97 8.77 1.05 -11.54
C ARG A 97 8.65 1.71 -10.17
N ARG A 98 7.78 2.73 -10.05
CA ARG A 98 7.52 3.40 -8.76
C ARG A 98 6.85 2.50 -7.73
N LEU A 99 6.02 1.56 -8.17
CA LEU A 99 5.38 0.59 -7.29
C LEU A 99 6.40 -0.38 -6.67
N LEU A 100 7.42 -0.76 -7.44
CA LEU A 100 8.40 -1.80 -7.08
C LEU A 100 9.70 -1.25 -6.49
N MET A 101 9.99 0.04 -6.66
CA MET A 101 11.22 0.63 -6.14
C MET A 101 11.32 0.54 -4.60
N ARG A 102 12.54 0.39 -4.11
CA ARG A 102 12.86 0.25 -2.69
C ARG A 102 13.91 1.30 -2.25
N PRO A 103 13.59 2.59 -2.30
CA PRO A 103 14.52 3.63 -1.85
C PRO A 103 14.68 3.60 -0.34
N ALA A 104 15.75 4.23 0.16
CA ALA A 104 15.96 4.43 1.58
C ALA A 104 14.78 5.19 2.23
N ALA A 105 14.64 5.05 3.55
CA ALA A 105 13.60 5.76 4.30
C ALA A 105 13.80 7.27 4.25
N ALA A 106 12.71 8.05 4.20
CA ALA A 106 12.77 9.52 4.22
C ALA A 106 13.45 10.06 5.48
N LYS A 107 13.14 9.42 6.62
CA LYS A 107 13.79 9.63 7.89
C LYS A 107 14.26 8.29 8.42
N THR A 108 15.51 8.25 8.86
CA THR A 108 16.02 7.16 9.68
C THR A 108 15.52 7.34 11.11
N PHE A 109 15.11 6.25 11.73
CA PHE A 109 14.73 6.26 13.13
C PHE A 109 16.00 6.35 13.99
N ASP A 110 16.10 7.38 14.83
CA ASP A 110 17.13 7.48 15.87
C ASP A 110 16.59 6.88 17.17
N PRO A 111 17.20 5.80 17.71
CA PRO A 111 16.84 5.24 19.01
C PRO A 111 16.91 6.25 20.17
N ASN A 112 17.67 7.33 20.07
CA ASN A 112 17.72 8.37 21.09
C ASN A 112 16.49 9.30 21.06
N GLU A 113 15.85 9.43 19.89
CA GLU A 113 14.57 10.14 19.76
C GLU A 113 13.37 9.27 20.13
N GLU A 114 13.62 7.99 20.47
CA GLU A 114 12.57 7.07 20.87
C GLU A 114 11.84 7.59 22.10
N ARG A 115 10.57 7.96 21.89
CA ARG A 115 9.69 8.29 23.01
C ARG A 115 9.64 7.09 23.94
N SER A 116 9.96 7.33 25.21
CA SER A 116 9.95 6.29 26.24
C SER A 116 8.69 5.44 26.14
N ILE A 117 8.89 4.12 26.19
CA ILE A 117 7.86 3.14 26.53
C ILE A 117 7.15 3.62 27.80
N ASP A 118 5.85 3.32 27.91
CA ASP A 118 5.13 3.46 29.18
C ASP A 118 5.96 2.91 30.35
N ARG A 119 6.06 3.69 31.44
CA ARG A 119 6.93 3.40 32.59
C ARG A 119 6.62 2.04 33.21
N GLU A 120 5.34 1.67 33.29
CA GLU A 120 4.95 0.39 33.85
C GLU A 120 5.30 -0.76 32.90
N MET A 121 5.08 -0.57 31.60
CA MET A 121 5.44 -1.59 30.63
C MET A 121 6.96 -1.80 30.58
N ARG A 122 7.76 -0.74 30.71
CA ARG A 122 9.23 -0.83 30.75
C ARG A 122 9.76 -1.73 31.89
N ALA A 123 9.06 -1.77 33.02
CA ALA A 123 9.42 -2.62 34.15
C ALA A 123 9.12 -4.12 33.91
N LYS A 124 8.30 -4.44 32.89
CA LYS A 124 7.91 -5.82 32.56
C LYS A 124 8.87 -6.40 31.52
N THR A 125 9.16 -7.70 31.63
CA THR A 125 9.98 -8.42 30.64
C THR A 125 9.31 -8.42 29.28
N LEU A 126 10.10 -8.59 28.21
CA LEU A 126 9.55 -8.68 26.84
C LEU A 126 8.50 -9.80 26.70
N GLY A 127 8.74 -10.95 27.34
CA GLY A 127 7.78 -12.07 27.37
C GLY A 127 6.45 -11.67 28.00
N MET A 128 6.49 -10.97 29.14
CA MET A 128 5.29 -10.45 29.81
C MET A 128 4.53 -9.45 28.94
N ARG A 129 5.22 -8.50 28.30
CA ARG A 129 4.57 -7.52 27.41
C ARG A 129 3.88 -8.20 26.22
N ARG A 130 4.53 -9.22 25.63
CA ARG A 130 3.93 -10.02 24.55
C ARG A 130 2.71 -10.82 25.02
N GLN A 131 2.73 -11.35 26.24
CA GLN A 131 1.57 -12.03 26.83
C GLN A 131 0.41 -11.05 27.07
N LEU A 132 0.68 -9.90 27.70
CA LEU A 132 -0.31 -8.86 27.98
C LEU A 132 -0.95 -8.32 26.70
N ALA A 133 -0.19 -8.14 25.64
CA ALA A 133 -0.69 -7.65 24.35
C ALA A 133 -1.79 -8.54 23.73
N ARG A 134 -1.96 -9.78 24.18
CA ARG A 134 -3.00 -10.70 23.67
C ARG A 134 -4.34 -10.58 24.38
N ALA A 135 -4.34 -10.27 25.67
CA ALA A 135 -5.54 -10.43 26.51
C ALA A 135 -5.66 -9.47 27.70
N ALA A 136 -4.80 -8.45 27.82
CA ALA A 136 -4.86 -7.53 28.95
C ALA A 136 -6.15 -6.69 28.95
N ASP A 137 -6.44 -6.09 30.10
CA ASP A 137 -7.53 -5.13 30.23
C ASP A 137 -7.30 -3.91 29.33
N PRO A 138 -8.34 -3.09 29.04
CA PRO A 138 -8.24 -1.99 28.09
C PRO A 138 -7.17 -0.95 28.46
N VAL A 139 -6.95 -0.71 29.75
CA VAL A 139 -5.96 0.29 30.22
C VAL A 139 -4.56 -0.21 29.93
N THR A 140 -4.26 -1.45 30.32
CA THR A 140 -2.96 -2.08 30.04
C THR A 140 -2.71 -2.24 28.54
N MET A 141 -3.74 -2.63 27.78
CA MET A 141 -3.70 -2.72 26.32
C MET A 141 -3.30 -1.39 25.68
N LEU A 142 -3.91 -0.27 26.10
CA LEU A 142 -3.62 1.05 25.56
C LEU A 142 -2.18 1.48 25.84
N ARG A 143 -1.60 1.12 27.00
CA ARG A 143 -0.19 1.40 27.31
C ARG A 143 0.78 0.69 26.35
N LEU A 144 0.43 -0.53 25.93
CA LEU A 144 1.21 -1.32 24.97
C LEU A 144 1.14 -0.79 23.53
N THR A 145 0.22 0.14 23.20
CA THR A 145 0.19 0.78 21.86
C THR A 145 1.45 1.56 21.53
N THR A 146 2.24 1.90 22.56
CA THR A 146 3.50 2.63 22.44
C THR A 146 4.73 1.74 22.47
N ASP A 147 4.57 0.42 22.56
CA ASP A 147 5.66 -0.54 22.67
C ASP A 147 6.52 -0.55 21.39
N PRO A 148 7.86 -0.54 21.52
CA PRO A 148 8.76 -0.52 20.38
C PRO A 148 9.04 -1.90 19.80
N ASP A 149 8.71 -3.00 20.50
CA ASP A 149 8.94 -4.35 20.00
C ASP A 149 7.86 -4.72 18.96
N PRO A 150 8.26 -5.05 17.71
CA PRO A 150 7.32 -5.46 16.67
C PRO A 150 6.52 -6.71 17.06
N GLY A 151 7.07 -7.61 17.88
CA GLY A 151 6.36 -8.79 18.39
C GLY A 151 5.23 -8.46 19.36
N VAL A 152 5.40 -7.45 20.21
CA VAL A 152 4.32 -6.92 21.07
C VAL A 152 3.23 -6.30 20.20
N ILE A 153 3.59 -5.45 19.24
CA ILE A 153 2.63 -4.82 18.33
C ILE A 153 1.88 -5.85 17.49
N ARG A 154 2.56 -6.89 16.98
CA ARG A 154 1.94 -7.99 16.24
C ARG A 154 0.86 -8.71 17.04
N ASN A 155 1.10 -8.96 18.34
CA ASN A 155 0.09 -9.52 19.24
C ASN A 155 -1.04 -8.53 19.50
N LEU A 156 -0.70 -7.26 19.77
CA LEU A 156 -1.66 -6.20 20.05
C LEU A 156 -2.64 -6.01 18.89
N LEU A 157 -2.18 -6.04 17.64
CA LEU A 157 -3.02 -5.92 16.45
C LEU A 157 -4.09 -7.02 16.33
N ARG A 158 -3.94 -8.13 17.06
CA ARG A 158 -4.93 -9.23 17.15
C ARG A 158 -5.83 -9.10 18.38
N HIS A 159 -5.56 -8.14 19.27
CA HIS A 159 -6.31 -7.96 20.50
C HIS A 159 -7.79 -7.63 20.21
N PRO A 160 -8.75 -8.30 20.86
CA PRO A 160 -10.18 -8.16 20.54
C PRO A 160 -10.73 -6.76 20.80
N ARG A 161 -10.18 -6.04 21.78
CA ARG A 161 -10.61 -4.69 22.18
C ARG A 161 -9.86 -3.55 21.47
N LEU A 162 -8.90 -3.84 20.60
CA LEU A 162 -8.18 -2.79 19.86
C LEU A 162 -9.09 -2.19 18.78
N THR A 163 -9.13 -0.86 18.70
CA THR A 163 -9.99 -0.12 17.76
C THR A 163 -9.20 0.45 16.58
N GLU A 164 -9.88 0.79 15.49
CA GLU A 164 -9.24 1.45 14.34
C GLU A 164 -8.60 2.79 14.74
N ALA A 165 -9.23 3.53 15.66
CA ALA A 165 -8.69 4.79 16.16
C ALA A 165 -7.34 4.60 16.87
N ASP A 166 -7.19 3.52 17.64
CA ASP A 166 -5.93 3.17 18.30
C ASP A 166 -4.84 2.88 17.26
N VAL A 167 -5.15 2.04 16.25
CA VAL A 167 -4.20 1.69 15.19
C VAL A 167 -3.80 2.89 14.34
N VAL A 168 -4.74 3.81 14.05
CA VAL A 168 -4.43 5.07 13.37
C VAL A 168 -3.45 5.92 14.20
N ARG A 169 -3.64 6.01 15.52
CA ARG A 169 -2.69 6.71 16.41
C ARG A 169 -1.33 6.04 16.43
N MET A 170 -1.28 4.71 16.44
CA MET A 170 -0.02 3.95 16.35
C MET A 170 0.69 4.23 15.02
N ALA A 171 -0.01 4.16 13.90
CA ALA A 171 0.54 4.39 12.55
C ALA A 171 0.99 5.84 12.32
N ALA A 172 0.33 6.82 12.94
CA ALA A 172 0.66 8.23 12.82
C ALA A 172 1.77 8.70 13.78
N ARG A 173 2.24 7.83 14.70
CA ARG A 173 3.22 8.21 15.72
C ARG A 173 4.58 8.51 15.10
N ARG A 174 5.21 9.60 15.57
CA ARG A 174 6.52 10.09 15.12
C ARG A 174 7.39 10.49 16.33
N PRO A 175 8.68 10.10 16.39
CA PRO A 175 9.32 9.11 15.51
C PRO A 175 8.68 7.72 15.70
N GLY A 176 8.67 6.92 14.64
CA GLY A 176 8.11 5.57 14.64
C GLY A 176 9.15 4.57 14.12
N ARG A 177 9.21 3.38 14.71
CA ARG A 177 10.10 2.30 14.23
C ARG A 177 9.57 1.73 12.91
N PRO A 178 10.40 1.63 11.86
CA PRO A 178 10.00 1.04 10.59
C PRO A 178 9.38 -0.35 10.74
N GLU A 179 9.94 -1.20 11.61
CA GLU A 179 9.48 -2.57 11.83
C GLU A 179 8.08 -2.59 12.45
N VAL A 180 7.79 -1.67 13.38
CA VAL A 180 6.44 -1.51 13.97
C VAL A 180 5.42 -1.06 12.93
N LEU A 181 5.80 -0.09 12.09
CA LEU A 181 4.93 0.40 11.01
C LEU A 181 4.66 -0.70 9.97
N MET A 182 5.64 -1.56 9.70
CA MET A 182 5.48 -2.75 8.86
C MET A 182 4.51 -3.77 9.45
N GLU A 183 4.52 -3.98 10.77
CA GLU A 183 3.54 -4.86 11.43
C GLU A 183 2.11 -4.35 11.26
N ILE A 184 1.90 -3.04 11.35
CA ILE A 184 0.60 -2.42 11.12
C ILE A 184 0.17 -2.61 9.65
N PHE A 185 1.08 -2.34 8.71
CA PHE A 185 0.82 -2.50 7.28
C PHE A 185 0.46 -3.95 6.91
N ARG A 186 1.20 -4.93 7.44
CA ARG A 186 1.02 -6.37 7.20
C ARG A 186 -0.19 -6.97 7.93
N SER A 187 -0.89 -6.19 8.76
CA SER A 187 -2.04 -6.71 9.51
C SER A 187 -3.22 -6.99 8.56
N PRO A 188 -3.72 -8.24 8.48
CA PRO A 188 -4.86 -8.55 7.61
C PRO A 188 -6.14 -7.80 8.01
N LYS A 189 -6.28 -7.46 9.30
CA LYS A 189 -7.44 -6.74 9.85
C LYS A 189 -7.32 -5.23 9.62
N TRP A 190 -6.12 -4.66 9.79
CA TRP A 190 -5.92 -3.22 9.88
C TRP A 190 -5.23 -2.60 8.66
N GLY A 191 -4.28 -3.29 8.03
CA GLY A 191 -3.55 -2.80 6.85
C GLY A 191 -4.45 -2.55 5.64
N VAL A 192 -5.65 -3.14 5.64
CA VAL A 192 -6.67 -2.95 4.62
C VAL A 192 -7.58 -1.74 4.86
N ARG A 193 -7.53 -1.12 6.05
CA ARG A 193 -8.38 0.00 6.43
C ARG A 193 -7.84 1.30 5.86
N GLN A 194 -8.70 2.10 5.24
CA GLN A 194 -8.29 3.32 4.55
C GLN A 194 -7.66 4.35 5.51
N ARG A 195 -8.18 4.51 6.73
CA ARG A 195 -7.62 5.46 7.71
C ARG A 195 -6.22 5.04 8.15
N VAL A 196 -5.98 3.73 8.31
CA VAL A 196 -4.67 3.17 8.66
C VAL A 196 -3.68 3.37 7.50
N ARG A 197 -4.08 3.03 6.27
CA ARG A 197 -3.30 3.29 5.05
C ARG A 197 -2.93 4.75 4.90
N ARG A 198 -3.87 5.65 5.13
CA ARG A 198 -3.61 7.10 5.13
C ARG A 198 -2.57 7.48 6.17
N ALA A 199 -2.72 7.01 7.41
CA ALA A 199 -1.79 7.32 8.50
C ALA A 199 -0.36 6.86 8.19
N LEU A 200 -0.20 5.64 7.67
CA LEU A 200 1.09 5.10 7.23
C LEU A 200 1.68 5.90 6.06
N ALA A 201 0.90 6.20 5.02
CA ALA A 201 1.40 6.94 3.87
C ALA A 201 1.85 8.37 4.22
N ASN A 202 1.24 8.99 5.24
CA ASN A 202 1.64 10.30 5.73
C ASN A 202 2.75 10.22 6.80
N ASN A 203 3.26 9.05 7.18
CA ASN A 203 4.31 8.96 8.19
C ASN A 203 5.70 8.92 7.52
N PRO A 204 6.59 9.89 7.76
CA PRO A 204 7.92 9.92 7.14
C PRO A 204 8.87 8.82 7.61
N TYR A 205 8.52 8.10 8.69
CA TYR A 205 9.27 6.94 9.18
C TYR A 205 8.72 5.62 8.62
N THR A 206 7.58 5.63 7.92
CA THR A 206 7.12 4.44 7.18
C THR A 206 8.12 4.15 6.06
N PRO A 207 8.54 2.88 5.88
CA PRO A 207 9.40 2.49 4.76
C PRO A 207 8.87 3.07 3.45
N THR A 208 9.74 3.77 2.71
CA THR A 208 9.34 4.53 1.53
C THR A 208 8.66 3.63 0.48
N GLU A 209 9.10 2.38 0.35
CA GLU A 209 8.47 1.37 -0.50
C GLU A 209 6.99 1.11 -0.15
N VAL A 210 6.63 1.16 1.12
CA VAL A 210 5.24 0.99 1.57
C VAL A 210 4.44 2.25 1.24
N ALA A 211 4.99 3.43 1.53
CA ALA A 211 4.32 4.69 1.19
C ALA A 211 4.04 4.80 -0.31
N LEU A 212 5.00 4.42 -1.17
CA LEU A 212 4.85 4.37 -2.63
C LEU A 212 3.73 3.42 -3.07
N LYS A 213 3.64 2.23 -2.48
CA LYS A 213 2.53 1.31 -2.74
C LYS A 213 1.19 1.90 -2.30
N LEU A 214 1.14 2.55 -1.14
CA LEU A 214 -0.07 3.19 -0.63
C LEU A 214 -0.56 4.35 -1.51
N VAL A 215 0.35 5.09 -2.16
CA VAL A 215 -0.01 6.13 -3.14
C VAL A 215 -0.90 5.56 -4.24
N GLU A 216 -0.71 4.31 -4.67
CA GLU A 216 -1.48 3.72 -5.78
C GLU A 216 -2.91 3.33 -5.42
N ILE A 217 -3.20 3.12 -4.14
CA ILE A 217 -4.48 2.59 -3.67
C ILE A 217 -5.27 3.54 -2.76
N LEU A 218 -4.67 4.67 -2.35
CA LEU A 218 -5.40 5.72 -1.65
C LEU A 218 -6.34 6.49 -2.60
N PRO A 219 -7.41 7.12 -2.10
CA PRO A 219 -8.20 8.04 -2.90
C PRO A 219 -7.41 9.28 -3.30
N LEU A 220 -7.76 9.89 -4.43
CA LEU A 220 -7.07 11.09 -4.93
C LEU A 220 -7.11 12.26 -3.96
N THR A 221 -8.12 12.35 -3.08
CA THR A 221 -8.19 13.38 -2.04
C THR A 221 -7.02 13.29 -1.06
N GLU A 222 -6.66 12.06 -0.65
CA GLU A 222 -5.54 11.81 0.26
C GLU A 222 -4.19 11.99 -0.43
N VAL A 223 -4.09 11.60 -1.71
CA VAL A 223 -2.86 11.75 -2.51
C VAL A 223 -2.45 13.22 -2.64
N ARG A 224 -3.40 14.16 -2.67
CA ARG A 224 -3.08 15.60 -2.69
C ARG A 224 -2.27 16.03 -1.48
N GLY A 225 -2.60 15.49 -0.29
CA GLY A 225 -1.83 15.75 0.92
C GLY A 225 -0.39 15.25 0.78
N LEU A 226 -0.21 14.02 0.28
CA LEU A 226 1.11 13.41 0.08
C LEU A 226 1.99 14.19 -0.90
N ALA A 227 1.39 14.77 -1.95
CA ALA A 227 2.11 15.56 -2.95
C ALA A 227 2.66 16.90 -2.41
N ALA A 228 2.04 17.42 -1.33
CA ALA A 228 2.34 18.71 -0.72
C ALA A 228 3.12 18.61 0.60
N ASP A 229 3.20 17.41 1.20
CA ASP A 229 3.91 17.20 2.46
C ASP A 229 5.42 17.07 2.23
N GLY A 230 6.14 18.15 2.49
CA GLY A 230 7.61 18.22 2.36
C GLY A 230 8.37 17.38 3.38
N SER A 231 7.69 16.77 4.37
CA SER A 231 8.35 15.84 5.31
C SER A 231 8.51 14.43 4.76
N LEU A 232 7.81 14.08 3.68
CA LEU A 232 7.85 12.77 3.04
C LEU A 232 8.99 12.66 2.03
N HIS A 233 9.40 11.43 1.73
CA HIS A 233 10.43 11.15 0.72
C HIS A 233 10.04 11.75 -0.64
N GLU A 234 11.03 12.29 -1.38
CA GLU A 234 10.80 12.94 -2.68
C GLU A 234 10.09 12.01 -3.68
N GLU A 235 10.48 10.74 -3.75
CA GLU A 235 9.81 9.73 -4.58
C GLU A 235 8.31 9.57 -4.26
N VAL A 236 7.91 9.67 -2.99
CA VAL A 236 6.49 9.59 -2.59
C VAL A 236 5.74 10.81 -3.11
N GLN A 237 6.32 12.01 -2.93
CA GLN A 237 5.75 13.25 -3.44
C GLN A 237 5.64 13.22 -4.97
N ARG A 238 6.68 12.72 -5.66
CA ARG A 238 6.72 12.60 -7.12
C ARG A 238 5.68 11.61 -7.64
N ALA A 239 5.55 10.44 -7.01
CA ALA A 239 4.52 9.46 -7.34
C ALA A 239 3.11 10.04 -7.14
N ALA A 240 2.89 10.75 -6.04
CA ALA A 240 1.62 11.41 -5.76
C ALA A 240 1.27 12.48 -6.82
N ARG A 241 2.23 13.34 -7.18
CA ARG A 241 2.06 14.35 -8.24
C ARG A 241 1.75 13.72 -9.60
N ALA A 242 2.49 12.70 -9.99
CA ALA A 242 2.26 11.97 -11.25
C ALA A 242 0.84 11.37 -11.29
N ARG A 243 0.37 10.77 -10.18
CA ARG A 243 -0.97 10.19 -10.11
C ARG A 243 -2.08 11.26 -10.21
N LEU A 244 -1.86 12.43 -9.60
CA LEU A 244 -2.79 13.57 -9.70
C LEU A 244 -2.83 14.16 -11.11
N GLU A 245 -1.67 14.31 -11.75
CA GLU A 245 -1.57 14.80 -13.12
C GLU A 245 -2.28 13.86 -14.10
N HIS A 246 -2.03 12.55 -13.99
CA HIS A 246 -2.73 11.55 -14.81
C HIS A 246 -4.24 11.63 -14.64
N ALA A 247 -4.73 11.79 -13.39
CA ALA A 247 -6.15 11.96 -13.13
C ALA A 247 -6.73 13.25 -13.71
N ARG A 248 -5.96 14.35 -13.70
CA ARG A 248 -6.36 15.63 -14.32
C ARG A 248 -6.46 15.50 -15.84
N ARG A 249 -5.45 14.94 -16.50
CA ARG A 249 -5.43 14.71 -17.96
C ARG A 249 -6.63 13.87 -18.40
N ARG A 250 -6.92 12.78 -17.69
CA ARG A 250 -8.11 11.94 -17.93
C ARG A 250 -9.42 12.72 -17.84
N ARG A 251 -9.59 13.53 -16.79
CA ARG A 251 -10.81 14.34 -16.62
C ARG A 251 -10.95 15.38 -17.73
N ALA A 252 -9.85 15.96 -18.20
CA ALA A 252 -9.87 16.89 -19.32
C ALA A 252 -10.29 16.18 -20.62
N VAL A 253 -9.73 15.01 -20.92
CA VAL A 253 -10.12 14.19 -22.09
C VAL A 253 -11.59 13.79 -22.03
N ALA A 254 -12.07 13.29 -20.89
CA ALA A 254 -13.48 12.91 -20.73
C ALA A 254 -14.45 14.10 -20.88
N ARG A 255 -14.06 15.28 -20.40
CA ARG A 255 -14.84 16.51 -20.60
C ARG A 255 -14.86 16.97 -22.06
N ALA A 256 -13.73 16.86 -22.74
CA ALA A 256 -13.63 17.20 -24.17
C ALA A 256 -14.47 16.24 -25.03
N ALA A 257 -14.45 14.94 -24.71
CA ALA A 257 -15.29 13.95 -25.39
C ALA A 257 -16.80 14.22 -25.19
N ALA A 258 -17.23 14.47 -23.94
CA ALA A 258 -18.62 14.81 -23.66
C ALA A 258 -19.07 16.10 -24.38
N HIS A 259 -18.20 17.11 -24.44
CA HIS A 259 -18.51 18.34 -25.16
C HIS A 259 -18.63 18.13 -26.68
N LEU A 260 -17.87 17.21 -27.27
CA LEU A 260 -18.00 16.84 -28.69
C LEU A 260 -19.30 16.08 -28.96
N GLU A 261 -19.71 15.18 -28.06
CA GLU A 261 -20.99 14.48 -28.13
C GLU A 261 -22.18 15.45 -28.01
N ASP A 262 -22.08 16.49 -27.16
CA ASP A 262 -23.11 17.54 -27.02
C ASP A 262 -23.19 18.50 -28.24
N LEU A 263 -22.15 18.53 -29.09
CA LEU A 263 -22.05 19.40 -30.28
C LEU A 263 -22.45 18.67 -31.58
N GLU A 264 -22.89 17.42 -31.52
CA GLU A 264 -23.61 16.74 -32.60
C GLU A 264 -25.13 16.91 -32.34
N PRO A 265 -25.75 18.06 -32.68
CA PRO A 265 -27.20 18.15 -32.65
C PRO A 265 -27.75 17.19 -33.71
N GLU A 266 -28.83 16.49 -33.36
CA GLU A 266 -29.66 15.72 -34.27
C GLU A 266 -29.94 16.54 -35.55
N GLY A 267 -29.27 16.18 -36.65
CA GLY A 267 -29.55 16.64 -38.02
C GLY A 267 -29.05 15.54 -38.96
N ASP A 268 -29.81 15.01 -39.91
CA ASP A 268 -31.08 15.40 -40.50
C ASP A 268 -32.07 14.21 -40.48
N ALA A 269 -33.33 14.48 -40.18
CA ALA A 269 -34.48 13.63 -40.51
C ALA A 269 -35.30 14.28 -41.61
#